data_AF-A0A513U0R3-F1
#
_entry.id   AF-A0A513U0R3-F1
#
_cell.length_a   1.000
_cell.length_b   1.000
_cell.length_c   1.000
_cell.angle_alpha   90.00
_cell.angle_beta   90.00
_cell.angle_gamma   90.00
#
_symmetry.space_group_name_H-M   'P 1'
#
loop_
_entity.id
_entity.type
_entity.pdbx_description
1 polymer ?
#
loop_
_entity_poly.entity_id
_entity_poly.type
_entity_poly.pdbx_seq_one_letter_code
_entity_poly.pdbx_strand_id
1 'polypeptide(L)'
;MSKNIIHTRQTVSQFFVKYRKSICNFSRLYSTSTPVSNENIKPIVPLISYLNADLHKVEILKANRNKTGIYKWTHLKSGKSYIGSAIDLSRRFKNYYNLSYLEREKL
;
A
#
# COMPACT_ATOMS: atom_id res chain seq x y z
N MET A 1 -10.34 -6.34 12.16
CA MET A 1 -10.24 -7.34 11.08
C MET A 1 -9.07 -6.94 10.17
N SER A 2 -7.88 -7.49 10.42
CA SER A 2 -6.59 -7.06 9.81
C SER A 2 -6.59 -7.12 8.32
N LYS A 3 -5.88 -6.20 7.64
CA LYS A 3 -5.63 -6.37 6.23
C LYS A 3 -4.33 -5.64 5.68
N ASN A 4 -3.24 -6.42 5.46
CA ASN A 4 -1.82 -6.18 5.03
C ASN A 4 -1.40 -6.08 3.52
N ILE A 5 -0.62 -5.03 3.17
CA ILE A 5 -0.39 -4.33 1.86
C ILE A 5 1.17 -4.27 1.42
N ILE A 6 1.67 -4.52 0.15
CA ILE A 6 3.13 -4.36 -0.35
C ILE A 6 3.44 -3.64 -1.76
N HIS A 7 4.22 -2.52 -1.93
CA HIS A 7 4.87 -2.06 -3.24
C HIS A 7 6.38 -2.30 -3.22
N THR A 8 6.90 -2.58 -4.42
CA THR A 8 8.20 -2.17 -4.93
C THR A 8 8.18 -0.77 -5.59
N ARG A 9 9.29 0.00 -5.48
CA ARG A 9 9.55 1.18 -6.32
C ARG A 9 10.56 0.81 -7.42
N GLN A 10 10.20 1.00 -8.68
CA GLN A 10 11.19 1.28 -9.73
C GLN A 10 11.33 2.81 -9.87
N THR A 11 12.54 3.29 -10.13
CA THR A 11 12.81 4.70 -10.44
C THR A 11 12.58 4.95 -11.92
N VAL A 12 11.60 5.80 -12.23
CA VAL A 12 11.46 6.43 -13.55
C VAL A 12 11.72 7.93 -13.42
N SER A 13 12.48 8.47 -14.39
CA SER A 13 12.82 9.89 -14.50
C SER A 13 11.57 10.74 -14.70
N GLN A 14 11.63 12.00 -14.28
CA GLN A 14 10.49 12.92 -14.33
C GLN A 14 10.23 13.38 -15.77
N PHE A 15 9.39 12.64 -16.50
CA PHE A 15 8.74 13.14 -17.72
C PHE A 15 7.30 13.58 -17.42
N PHE A 16 7.01 14.86 -17.63
CA PHE A 16 5.72 15.47 -17.32
C PHE A 16 4.69 15.18 -18.43
N VAL A 17 4.12 13.97 -18.45
CA VAL A 17 3.14 13.56 -19.46
C VAL A 17 1.74 14.08 -19.12
N LYS A 18 1.21 14.95 -19.98
CA LYS A 18 -0.17 15.48 -19.92
C LYS A 18 -1.17 14.40 -20.36
N TYR A 19 -1.63 13.57 -19.42
CA TYR A 19 -2.59 12.50 -19.71
C TYR A 19 -3.96 13.05 -20.17
N ARG A 20 -4.29 12.84 -21.45
CA ARG A 20 -5.69 12.75 -21.90
C ARG A 20 -6.28 11.43 -21.38
N LYS A 21 -7.55 11.43 -20.97
CA LYS A 21 -8.30 10.21 -20.64
C LYS A 21 -8.48 9.35 -21.91
N SER A 22 -7.55 8.43 -22.14
CA SER A 22 -7.80 7.28 -23.03
C SER A 22 -8.51 6.19 -22.21
N ILE A 23 -9.57 5.59 -22.77
CA ILE A 23 -10.29 4.50 -22.15
C ILE A 23 -9.50 3.21 -22.42
N CYS A 24 -8.51 2.93 -21.56
CA CYS A 24 -7.82 1.66 -21.58
C CYS A 24 -8.67 0.60 -20.87
N ASN A 25 -9.24 -0.32 -21.66
CA ASN A 25 -9.94 -1.51 -21.15
C ASN A 25 -8.94 -2.43 -20.43
N PHE A 26 -8.76 -2.21 -19.13
CA PHE A 26 -7.86 -3.01 -18.29
C PHE A 26 -8.51 -4.36 -17.97
N SER A 27 -8.30 -5.35 -18.84
CA SER A 27 -8.64 -6.75 -18.57
C SER A 27 -7.81 -7.23 -17.36
N ARG A 28 -8.48 -7.41 -16.22
CA ARG A 28 -7.81 -7.80 -14.98
C ARG A 28 -7.60 -9.31 -14.97
N LEU A 29 -6.50 -9.75 -15.57
CA LEU A 29 -6.01 -11.12 -15.47
C LEU A 29 -5.56 -11.40 -14.03
N TYR A 30 -6.14 -12.43 -13.41
CA TYR A 30 -5.74 -12.93 -12.11
C TYR A 30 -5.06 -14.28 -12.29
N SER A 31 -3.78 -14.37 -11.98
CA SER A 31 -3.07 -15.65 -11.87
C SER A 31 -3.14 -16.13 -10.43
N THR A 32 -3.78 -17.28 -10.18
CA THR A 32 -3.51 -18.05 -8.98
C THR A 32 -2.12 -18.66 -9.11
N SER A 33 -1.24 -18.38 -8.15
CA SER A 33 0.03 -19.11 -8.08
C SER A 33 -0.28 -20.58 -7.82
N THR A 34 0.07 -21.46 -8.75
CA THR A 34 0.25 -22.87 -8.43
C THR A 34 1.29 -22.97 -7.30
N PRO A 35 1.20 -23.97 -6.41
CA PRO A 35 2.24 -24.22 -5.43
C PRO A 35 3.48 -24.73 -6.16
N VAL A 36 4.31 -23.80 -6.65
CA VAL A 36 5.61 -24.11 -7.26
C VAL A 36 6.48 -24.73 -6.17
N SER A 37 6.70 -26.03 -6.29
CA SER A 37 7.52 -26.80 -5.36
C SER A 37 8.97 -26.34 -5.42
N ASN A 38 9.44 -25.76 -4.31
CA ASN A 38 10.85 -25.65 -3.93
C ASN A 38 11.78 -24.75 -4.79
N GLU A 39 11.32 -23.56 -5.20
CA GLU A 39 12.17 -22.57 -5.88
C GLU A 39 12.48 -21.35 -5.00
N ASN A 40 13.52 -21.43 -4.15
CA ASN A 40 14.30 -20.33 -3.53
C ASN A 40 13.59 -18.97 -3.27
N ILE A 41 12.37 -18.95 -2.73
CA ILE A 41 11.62 -17.72 -2.48
C ILE A 41 12.25 -16.97 -1.30
N LYS A 42 13.09 -15.95 -1.58
CA LYS A 42 13.57 -15.04 -0.55
C LYS A 42 12.37 -14.38 0.16
N PRO A 43 12.32 -14.38 1.51
CA PRO A 43 11.21 -13.79 2.24
C PRO A 43 11.13 -12.29 1.99
N ILE A 44 9.91 -11.77 1.80
CA ILE A 44 9.67 -10.34 1.62
C ILE A 44 9.82 -9.64 2.97
N VAL A 45 11.01 -9.09 3.22
CA VAL A 45 11.32 -8.28 4.42
C VAL A 45 10.85 -6.83 4.21
N PRO A 46 10.02 -6.27 5.09
CA PRO A 46 9.63 -4.85 5.00
C PRO A 46 10.80 -3.94 5.39
N LEU A 47 11.00 -2.84 4.65
CA LEU A 47 12.05 -1.85 4.94
C LEU A 47 11.85 -1.14 6.28
N ILE A 48 10.60 -0.88 6.66
CA ILE A 48 10.23 -0.29 7.95
C ILE A 48 8.95 -0.97 8.43
N SER A 49 8.87 -1.28 9.72
CA SER A 49 7.68 -1.76 10.41
C SER A 49 7.40 -0.90 11.64
N TYR A 50 6.12 -0.78 12.01
CA TYR A 50 5.66 -0.04 13.19
C TYR A 50 4.77 -0.97 13.99
N LEU A 51 4.96 -1.04 15.31
CA LEU A 51 4.25 -2.00 16.17
C LEU A 51 2.75 -1.66 16.29
N ASN A 52 2.43 -0.37 16.43
CA ASN A 52 1.07 0.12 16.55
C ASN A 52 0.91 1.40 15.74
N ALA A 53 -0.02 1.40 14.79
CA ALA A 53 -0.20 2.53 13.88
C ALA A 53 -0.81 3.78 14.54
N ASP A 54 -1.68 3.60 15.53
CA ASP A 54 -2.34 4.71 16.23
C ASP A 54 -1.34 5.45 17.12
N LEU A 55 -0.50 4.70 17.85
CA LEU A 55 0.56 5.26 18.70
C LEU A 55 1.69 5.91 17.86
N HIS A 56 2.10 5.27 16.77
CA HIS A 56 3.20 5.76 15.91
C HIS A 56 2.75 6.71 14.80
N LYS A 57 1.51 7.23 14.84
CA LYS A 57 0.90 8.06 13.78
C LYS A 57 1.80 9.20 13.28
N VAL A 58 2.41 9.97 14.18
CA VAL A 58 3.29 11.11 13.83
C VAL A 58 4.56 10.64 13.12
N GLU A 59 5.18 9.57 13.63
CA GLU A 59 6.38 8.95 13.07
C GLU A 59 6.09 8.41 11.66
N ILE A 60 5.02 7.63 11.50
CA ILE A 60 4.56 7.06 10.22
C ILE A 60 4.37 8.16 9.17
N LEU A 61 3.71 9.27 9.54
CA LEU A 61 3.49 10.39 8.62
C LEU A 61 4.79 11.12 8.25
N LYS A 62 5.71 11.31 9.20
CA LYS A 62 7.00 11.96 8.96
C LYS A 62 7.92 11.10 8.09
N ALA A 63 8.09 9.83 8.43
CA ALA A 63 9.00 8.91 7.77
C ALA A 63 8.58 8.54 6.33
N ASN A 64 7.29 8.70 5.99
CA ASN A 64 6.74 8.37 4.68
C ASN A 64 6.34 9.59 3.82
N ARG A 65 6.68 10.81 4.25
CA ARG A 65 6.45 12.04 3.47
C ARG A 65 7.12 11.94 2.09
N ASN A 66 6.36 12.23 1.04
CA ASN A 66 6.79 12.21 -0.36
C ASN A 66 7.31 10.85 -0.90
N LYS A 67 7.06 9.74 -0.20
CA LYS A 67 7.43 8.37 -0.66
C LYS A 67 6.25 7.72 -1.39
N THR A 68 6.51 7.01 -2.51
CA THR A 68 5.55 6.02 -3.08
C THR A 68 5.89 4.65 -2.55
N GLY A 69 4.86 3.89 -2.20
CA GLY A 69 4.94 2.56 -1.62
C GLY A 69 3.53 1.96 -1.48
N ILE A 70 3.41 0.63 -1.44
CA ILE A 70 2.27 -0.08 -0.89
C ILE A 70 2.80 -0.68 0.45
N TYR A 71 2.09 -0.34 1.51
CA TYR A 71 2.42 -0.22 2.93
C TYR A 71 1.69 -1.21 3.87
N LYS A 72 2.34 -2.10 4.63
CA LYS A 72 1.62 -3.26 5.23
C LYS A 72 0.78 -2.97 6.51
N TRP A 73 -0.56 -2.96 6.44
CA TRP A 73 -1.46 -2.78 7.61
C TRP A 73 -1.87 -4.08 8.34
N THR A 74 -1.36 -4.34 9.55
CA THR A 74 -1.86 -5.44 10.41
C THR A 74 -2.76 -4.92 11.53
N HIS A 75 -4.02 -5.38 11.63
CA HIS A 75 -4.82 -5.20 12.86
C HIS A 75 -4.48 -6.34 13.83
N LEU A 76 -3.78 -5.95 14.88
CA LEU A 76 -3.12 -6.83 15.84
C LEU A 76 -4.00 -7.99 16.32
N LYS A 77 -5.25 -7.73 16.71
CA LYS A 77 -6.15 -8.78 17.26
C LYS A 77 -6.62 -9.87 16.27
N SER A 78 -6.33 -9.79 14.95
CA SER A 78 -6.95 -10.73 13.99
C SER A 78 -6.16 -11.14 12.73
N GLY A 79 -4.89 -10.77 12.56
CA GLY A 79 -3.95 -11.36 11.58
C GLY A 79 -4.14 -11.16 10.04
N LYS A 80 -5.37 -11.28 9.50
CA LYS A 80 -5.84 -11.11 8.09
C LYS A 80 -5.14 -10.03 7.18
N SER A 81 -5.35 -10.05 5.84
CA SER A 81 -4.56 -9.29 4.80
C SER A 81 -5.35 -8.47 3.69
N TYR A 82 -4.85 -7.32 3.12
CA TYR A 82 -5.43 -6.34 2.11
C TYR A 82 -4.27 -5.67 1.43
N ILE A 83 -4.20 -5.57 0.09
CA ILE A 83 -3.11 -4.92 -0.64
C ILE A 83 -3.60 -3.66 -1.40
N GLY A 84 -2.83 -2.54 -1.43
CA GLY A 84 -3.23 -1.27 -2.08
C GLY A 84 -2.24 -0.09 -2.02
N SER A 85 -2.11 0.68 -3.12
CA SER A 85 -1.00 1.62 -3.46
C SER A 85 -1.20 3.09 -3.12
N ALA A 86 -0.10 3.87 -3.10
CA ALA A 86 -0.13 5.34 -3.11
C ALA A 86 1.18 5.98 -3.59
N ILE A 87 1.09 6.89 -4.59
CA ILE A 87 2.18 7.76 -5.08
C ILE A 87 2.80 8.61 -3.95
N ASP A 88 1.95 9.08 -3.04
CA ASP A 88 2.35 9.68 -1.76
C ASP A 88 1.69 8.89 -0.61
N LEU A 89 2.52 8.07 0.03
CA LEU A 89 2.19 7.31 1.23
C LEU A 89 1.66 8.20 2.34
N SER A 90 2.28 9.36 2.59
CA SER A 90 1.89 10.23 3.69
C SER A 90 0.49 10.81 3.48
N ARG A 91 0.10 11.14 2.24
CA ARG A 91 -1.26 11.53 1.90
C ARG A 91 -2.26 10.38 2.11
N ARG A 92 -1.91 9.17 1.67
CA ARG A 92 -2.76 7.98 1.87
C ARG A 92 -2.95 7.65 3.36
N PHE A 93 -1.90 7.75 4.17
CA PHE A 93 -1.97 7.55 5.62
C PHE A 93 -2.79 8.63 6.32
N LYS A 94 -2.61 9.92 5.95
CA LYS A 94 -3.45 11.01 6.48
C LYS A 94 -4.94 10.76 6.28
N ASN A 95 -5.32 10.22 5.11
CA ASN A 95 -6.70 9.86 4.82
C ASN A 95 -7.23 8.77 5.77
N TYR A 96 -6.45 7.71 6.05
CA TYR A 96 -6.87 6.67 7.00
C TYR A 96 -6.95 7.15 8.45
N TYR A 97 -6.13 8.12 8.83
CA TYR A 97 -6.21 8.75 10.16
C TYR A 97 -7.23 9.90 10.28
N ASN A 98 -8.03 10.13 9.25
CA ASN A 98 -9.06 11.16 9.23
C ASN A 98 -10.46 10.52 9.20
N LEU A 99 -11.21 10.66 10.30
CA LEU A 99 -12.52 10.03 10.46
C LEU A 99 -13.53 10.50 9.38
N SER A 100 -13.59 11.80 9.09
CA SER A 100 -14.50 12.33 8.07
C SER A 100 -14.09 11.96 6.64
N TYR A 101 -12.82 11.58 6.43
CA TYR A 101 -12.42 10.89 5.20
C TYR A 101 -13.03 9.49 5.16
N LEU A 102 -12.85 8.69 6.21
CA LEU A 102 -13.33 7.31 6.26
C LEU A 102 -14.86 7.22 6.13
N GLU A 103 -15.61 8.11 6.78
CA GLU A 103 -17.07 8.10 6.77
C GLU A 103 -17.68 8.35 5.39
N ARG A 104 -17.08 9.26 4.61
CA ARG A 104 -17.50 9.53 3.22
C ARG A 104 -17.24 8.33 2.29
N GLU A 105 -16.28 7.48 2.62
CA GLU A 105 -15.84 6.36 1.78
C GLU A 105 -16.44 5.02 2.25
N LYS A 106 -17.48 5.05 3.11
CA LYS A 106 -18.25 3.86 3.55
C LYS A 106 -19.33 3.39 2.54
N LEU A 107 -19.43 4.04 1.38
CA LEU A 107 -20.42 3.77 0.33
C LEU A 107 -20.02 2.55 -0.52
#